data_AF-A0A7J5Z668-F1
#
_entry.id   AF-A0A7J5Z668-F1
#
_cell.length_a   1.000
_cell.length_b   1.000
_cell.length_c   1.000
_cell.angle_alpha   90.00
_cell.angle_beta   90.00
_cell.angle_gamma   90.00
#
_symmetry.space_group_name_H-M   'P 1'
#
loop_
_entity.id
_entity.type
_entity.pdbx_description
1 polymer ?
#
loop_
_entity_poly.entity_id
_entity_poly.type
_entity_poly.pdbx_seq_one_letter_code
_entity_poly.pdbx_strand_id
1 'polypeptide(L)'
;MIITEEVLKMSSERADGEHPVDLAPHKEKKHRSQFEAESISTLICFCLVSFNTSDMSSDCRFVDLSNSLESVPVLIEQRSSALTFPQFQYSPDNVQGPGCTLDPSEVTLPGCSCLSHSCSSESCSCLQTHGQAYDSTHTLLHRTHSGYCSPVFECNALCSCGDACSNRVVQRGLTLKLEVYSTEKRGWGVRTLKSIPKGTFVCEYAGEVISFEEARRRQLAQRAEDNNYIIAVREHAGEGSVTETFVDPAKVGNVGRFLNHSCQPNLLMQPVRVHSVVPRLA
;
A
#
# COMPACT_ATOMS: atom_id res chain seq x y z
N MET A 1 22.66 -5.50 -1.81
CA MET A 1 21.81 -4.73 -2.73
C MET A 1 20.99 -3.76 -1.88
N ILE A 2 21.22 -2.46 -2.03
CA ILE A 2 20.48 -1.42 -1.32
C ILE A 2 19.25 -1.12 -2.17
N ILE A 3 18.05 -1.26 -1.60
CA ILE A 3 16.81 -0.85 -2.26
C ILE A 3 16.41 0.51 -1.72
N THR A 4 16.34 1.50 -2.61
CA THR A 4 15.69 2.77 -2.32
C THR A 4 14.23 2.63 -2.75
N GLU A 5 13.28 2.97 -1.87
CA GLU A 5 11.85 2.88 -2.14
C GLU A 5 11.29 4.30 -2.26
N GLU A 6 10.77 4.64 -3.44
CA GLU A 6 9.96 5.86 -3.62
C GLU A 6 8.51 5.44 -3.79
N VAL A 7 7.62 5.98 -2.95
CA VAL A 7 6.20 5.77 -3.11
C VAL A 7 5.52 7.06 -3.51
N LEU A 8 4.90 7.03 -4.68
CA LEU A 8 4.42 8.21 -5.39
C LEU A 8 2.91 8.12 -5.57
N LYS A 9 2.22 9.21 -5.22
CA LYS A 9 0.83 9.41 -5.61
C LYS A 9 0.83 10.16 -6.94
N MET A 10 0.30 9.54 -7.99
CA MET A 10 0.38 10.12 -9.34
C MET A 10 -0.54 11.33 -9.50
N SER A 11 -0.04 12.58 -9.43
CA SER A 11 -0.80 13.81 -9.71
C SER A 11 -0.47 14.42 -11.08
N SER A 12 -1.42 15.12 -11.70
CA SER A 12 -1.17 15.93 -12.90
C SER A 12 -0.84 17.36 -12.49
N GLU A 13 0.30 17.91 -12.90
CA GLU A 13 0.59 19.34 -12.79
C GLU A 13 -0.09 20.14 -13.90
N ARG A 14 -0.57 21.35 -13.58
CA ARG A 14 -1.04 22.33 -14.56
C ARG A 14 0.16 23.16 -15.03
N ALA A 15 0.35 23.28 -16.34
CA ALA A 15 1.21 24.33 -16.89
C ALA A 15 0.47 25.67 -16.76
N ASP A 16 0.88 26.49 -15.79
CA ASP A 16 0.47 27.90 -15.74
C ASP A 16 1.15 28.64 -16.90
N GLY A 17 0.35 29.36 -17.69
CA GLY A 17 0.78 29.99 -18.92
C GLY A 17 1.42 31.36 -18.74
N GLU A 18 2.38 31.69 -19.61
CA GLU A 18 2.73 33.06 -20.00
C GLU A 18 3.08 33.14 -21.50
N HIS A 19 2.93 34.36 -22.04
CA HIS A 19 2.73 34.79 -23.44
C HIS A 19 3.99 34.82 -24.36
N PRO A 20 3.84 35.10 -25.68
CA PRO A 20 4.74 34.62 -26.73
C PRO A 20 5.89 35.59 -27.06
N VAL A 21 7.08 35.05 -27.36
CA VAL A 21 8.13 35.80 -28.07
C VAL A 21 8.96 34.89 -29.00
N ASP A 22 8.90 35.24 -30.29
CA ASP A 22 9.79 35.05 -31.43
C ASP A 22 10.35 33.69 -31.93
N LEU A 23 10.32 33.60 -33.26
CA LEU A 23 10.78 32.50 -34.13
C LEU A 23 12.28 32.58 -34.44
N ALA A 24 13.03 31.51 -34.14
CA ALA A 24 14.17 31.05 -34.96
C ALA A 24 14.56 29.60 -34.60
N PRO A 25 15.15 28.83 -35.55
CA PRO A 25 14.93 27.38 -35.63
C PRO A 25 16.07 26.59 -34.98
N HIS A 26 15.75 25.54 -34.20
CA HIS A 26 16.67 24.40 -34.09
C HIS A 26 16.05 23.15 -33.41
N LYS A 27 16.16 22.05 -34.16
CA LYS A 27 16.27 20.64 -33.73
C LYS A 27 15.07 20.06 -32.97
N GLU A 28 14.40 19.11 -33.62
CA GLU A 28 13.51 18.12 -33.01
C GLU A 28 14.21 17.44 -31.83
N LYS A 29 14.00 17.98 -30.63
CA LYS A 29 14.21 17.26 -29.39
C LYS A 29 12.95 16.44 -29.15
N LYS A 30 13.12 15.12 -29.23
CA LYS A 30 12.14 14.11 -28.83
C LYS A 30 11.68 14.44 -27.39
N HIS A 31 10.55 15.12 -27.26
CA HIS A 31 9.96 15.49 -25.98
C HIS A 31 9.49 14.20 -25.28
N ARG A 32 10.40 13.57 -24.54
CA ARG A 32 10.00 12.66 -23.46
C ARG A 32 9.45 13.59 -22.38
N SER A 33 8.12 13.69 -22.28
CA SER A 33 7.45 14.47 -21.24
C SER A 33 8.04 14.04 -19.90
N GLN A 34 8.73 14.98 -19.26
CA GLN A 34 9.34 14.84 -17.96
C GLN A 34 8.17 14.80 -16.97
N PHE A 35 7.73 13.60 -16.63
CA PHE A 35 6.80 13.38 -15.53
C PHE A 35 7.63 13.55 -14.26
N GLU A 36 7.50 14.68 -13.59
CA GLU A 36 8.04 14.82 -12.24
C GLU A 36 7.14 14.01 -11.31
N ALA A 37 7.59 12.79 -11.03
CA ALA A 37 7.35 12.19 -9.74
C ALA A 37 7.96 13.14 -8.72
N GLU A 38 7.16 13.85 -7.93
CA GLU A 38 7.69 14.51 -6.73
C GLU A 38 8.36 13.41 -5.91
N SER A 39 9.69 13.44 -5.80
CA SER A 39 10.44 12.51 -4.94
C SER A 39 10.04 12.82 -3.50
N ILE A 40 8.95 12.21 -3.04
CA ILE A 40 8.61 12.18 -1.63
C ILE A 40 9.56 11.16 -1.02
N SER A 41 10.75 11.63 -0.64
CA SER A 41 11.78 10.91 0.10
C SER A 41 11.31 10.29 1.44
N THR A 42 10.00 10.23 1.71
CA THR A 42 9.45 9.69 2.96
C THR A 42 8.00 9.32 2.75
N LEU A 43 7.67 8.01 2.80
CA LEU A 43 6.36 7.41 3.13
C LEU A 43 5.13 8.02 2.45
N ILE A 44 4.28 7.19 1.85
CA ILE A 44 2.89 7.61 1.77
C ILE A 44 2.39 7.90 3.18
N CYS A 45 2.11 9.17 3.36
CA CYS A 45 1.84 9.81 4.61
C CYS A 45 0.41 9.48 5.06
N PHE A 46 0.11 8.25 5.43
CA PHE A 46 -1.24 7.89 5.86
C PHE A 46 -1.49 8.19 7.34
N CYS A 47 -2.72 8.59 7.66
CA CYS A 47 -3.18 8.80 9.02
C CYS A 47 -4.37 7.92 9.36
N LEU A 48 -4.21 7.15 10.44
CA LEU A 48 -5.27 6.44 11.13
C LEU A 48 -5.64 7.19 12.40
N VAL A 49 -6.87 7.67 12.51
CA VAL A 49 -7.30 8.44 13.68
C VAL A 49 -7.70 7.49 14.83
N SER A 50 -7.41 7.84 16.08
CA SER A 50 -7.92 7.09 17.25
C SER A 50 -9.25 7.67 17.71
N PHE A 51 -10.26 6.83 17.92
CA PHE A 51 -11.56 7.25 18.43
C PHE A 51 -11.70 6.96 19.93
N ASN A 52 -12.33 7.88 20.69
CA ASN A 52 -12.60 7.69 22.11
C ASN A 52 -13.99 7.07 22.30
N THR A 53 -14.08 5.93 22.98
CA THR A 53 -15.30 5.11 23.07
C THR A 53 -16.45 5.75 23.83
N SER A 54 -16.21 6.87 24.53
CA SER A 54 -17.22 7.61 25.30
C SER A 54 -18.27 8.33 24.46
N ASP A 55 -18.08 8.39 23.14
CA ASP A 55 -18.94 9.15 22.20
C ASP A 55 -19.86 8.23 21.35
N MET A 56 -19.95 6.95 21.73
CA MET A 56 -20.79 5.94 21.05
C MET A 56 -22.22 6.00 21.58
N SER A 57 -23.17 6.46 20.73
CA SER A 57 -24.59 6.26 21.00
C SER A 57 -24.97 4.79 20.76
N SER A 58 -25.87 4.27 21.58
CA SER A 58 -26.31 2.87 21.62
C SER A 58 -27.11 2.39 20.40
N ASP A 59 -27.19 3.17 19.32
CA ASP A 59 -28.10 2.95 18.17
C ASP A 59 -27.40 2.80 16.81
N CYS A 60 -26.07 2.82 16.76
CA CYS A 60 -25.33 2.65 15.50
C CYS A 60 -25.27 1.16 15.11
N ARG A 61 -26.08 0.74 14.12
CA ARG A 61 -25.88 -0.54 13.43
C ARG A 61 -24.60 -0.43 12.61
N PHE A 62 -23.59 -1.22 12.92
CA PHE A 62 -22.39 -1.29 12.09
C PHE A 62 -22.61 -2.29 10.95
N VAL A 63 -22.25 -1.90 9.73
CA VAL A 63 -22.20 -2.78 8.56
C VAL A 63 -20.74 -3.14 8.30
N ASP A 64 -20.47 -4.42 8.04
CA ASP A 64 -19.15 -4.89 7.64
C ASP A 64 -18.92 -4.64 6.15
N LEU A 65 -18.07 -3.66 5.83
CA LEU A 65 -17.67 -3.30 4.48
C LEU A 65 -17.03 -4.46 3.73
N SER A 66 -16.29 -5.31 4.44
CA SER A 66 -15.57 -6.42 3.84
C SER A 66 -16.49 -7.58 3.44
N ASN A 67 -17.75 -7.58 3.89
CA ASN A 67 -18.68 -8.70 3.74
C ASN A 67 -18.05 -10.04 4.16
N SER A 68 -17.35 -10.05 5.31
CA SER A 68 -16.64 -11.22 5.86
C SER A 68 -15.50 -11.77 4.99
N LEU A 69 -14.97 -10.98 4.05
CA LEU A 69 -13.75 -11.31 3.32
C LEU A 69 -12.48 -11.14 4.18
N GLU A 70 -12.55 -10.34 5.24
CA GLU A 70 -11.48 -10.17 6.22
C GLU A 70 -11.71 -11.04 7.46
N SER A 71 -10.64 -11.37 8.20
CA SER A 71 -10.76 -12.18 9.43
C SER A 71 -11.47 -11.44 10.58
N VAL A 72 -11.51 -10.11 10.51
CA VAL A 72 -12.23 -9.22 11.42
C VAL A 72 -13.05 -8.23 10.58
N PRO A 73 -14.25 -7.81 11.05
CA PRO A 73 -15.09 -6.93 10.26
C PRO A 73 -14.48 -5.53 10.13
N VAL A 74 -14.63 -4.94 8.94
CA VAL A 74 -14.32 -3.54 8.66
C VAL A 74 -15.60 -2.74 8.78
N LEU A 75 -15.73 -1.97 9.86
CA LEU A 75 -16.99 -1.28 10.15
C LEU A 75 -17.15 -0.04 9.27
N ILE A 76 -18.39 0.33 8.93
CA ILE A 76 -18.72 1.61 8.28
C ILE A 76 -19.63 2.42 9.20
N GLU A 77 -19.30 3.69 9.40
CA GLU A 77 -20.16 4.66 10.07
C GLU A 77 -21.45 4.88 9.26
N GLN A 78 -22.60 4.59 9.87
CA GLN A 78 -23.94 4.74 9.27
C GLN A 78 -24.64 6.06 9.64
N ARG A 79 -23.91 7.03 10.23
CA ARG A 79 -24.49 8.36 10.47
C ARG A 79 -24.98 8.94 9.14
N SER A 80 -26.09 9.68 9.19
CA SER A 80 -26.64 10.43 8.05
C SER A 80 -25.62 11.49 7.59
N SER A 81 -24.57 11.05 6.91
CA SER A 81 -23.62 11.91 6.26
C SER A 81 -24.23 12.39 4.94
N ALA A 82 -24.02 13.64 4.58
CA ALA A 82 -24.39 14.14 3.25
C ALA A 82 -23.56 13.49 2.12
N LEU A 83 -22.58 12.66 2.46
CA LEU A 83 -21.67 12.03 1.51
C LEU A 83 -22.23 10.70 1.03
N THR A 84 -22.32 10.55 -0.29
CA THR A 84 -22.59 9.26 -0.92
C THR A 84 -21.40 8.33 -0.67
N PHE A 85 -21.67 7.11 -0.20
CA PHE A 85 -20.64 6.09 -0.08
C PHE A 85 -20.21 5.61 -1.48
N PRO A 86 -18.90 5.51 -1.78
CA PRO A 86 -18.43 5.15 -3.11
C PRO A 86 -18.81 3.70 -3.46
N GLN A 87 -19.18 3.46 -4.72
CA GLN A 87 -19.37 2.10 -5.23
C GLN A 87 -18.03 1.53 -5.70
N PHE A 88 -17.65 0.38 -5.16
CA PHE A 88 -16.47 -0.39 -5.54
C PHE A 88 -16.64 -1.85 -5.09
N GLN A 89 -15.80 -2.74 -5.60
CA GLN A 89 -15.74 -4.13 -5.16
C GLN A 89 -14.68 -4.27 -4.06
N TYR A 90 -15.06 -4.81 -2.90
CA TYR A 90 -14.09 -5.11 -1.85
C TYR A 90 -13.24 -6.32 -2.25
N SER A 91 -11.93 -6.22 -2.07
CA SER A 91 -10.98 -7.34 -2.17
C SER A 91 -9.95 -7.20 -1.06
N PRO A 92 -9.69 -8.22 -0.22
CA PRO A 92 -8.68 -8.16 0.83
C PRO A 92 -7.25 -8.11 0.25
N ASP A 93 -7.06 -8.72 -0.92
CA ASP A 93 -5.78 -8.86 -1.61
C ASP A 93 -5.74 -8.06 -2.92
N ASN A 94 -4.53 -7.89 -3.45
CA ASN A 94 -4.30 -7.41 -4.81
C ASN A 94 -4.94 -8.35 -5.85
N VAL A 95 -5.49 -7.78 -6.92
CA VAL A 95 -6.01 -8.51 -8.07
C VAL A 95 -5.28 -8.09 -9.34
N GLN A 96 -5.20 -8.99 -10.33
CA GLN A 96 -4.64 -8.63 -11.63
C GLN A 96 -5.51 -7.56 -12.31
N GLY A 97 -4.91 -6.44 -12.67
CA GLY A 97 -5.54 -5.34 -13.39
C GLY A 97 -5.11 -5.25 -14.86
N PRO A 98 -5.71 -4.34 -15.64
CA PRO A 98 -5.41 -4.19 -17.06
C PRO A 98 -3.94 -3.87 -17.35
N GLY A 99 -3.40 -4.51 -18.39
CA GLY A 99 -2.02 -4.33 -18.84
C GLY A 99 -0.96 -5.05 -18.00
N CYS A 100 -1.30 -5.54 -16.79
CA CYS A 100 -0.38 -6.30 -15.99
C CYS A 100 -0.32 -7.76 -16.47
N THR A 101 0.88 -8.28 -16.71
CA THR A 101 1.10 -9.68 -17.11
C THR A 101 1.31 -10.62 -15.93
N LEU A 102 1.57 -10.07 -14.74
CA LEU A 102 1.80 -10.84 -13.53
C LEU A 102 0.49 -10.97 -12.75
N ASP A 103 0.17 -12.20 -12.38
CA ASP A 103 -0.90 -12.45 -11.41
C ASP A 103 -0.30 -12.29 -10.00
N PRO A 104 -0.77 -11.31 -9.20
CA PRO A 104 -0.27 -11.11 -7.84
C PRO A 104 -0.56 -12.30 -6.90
N SER A 105 -1.51 -13.17 -7.26
CA SER A 105 -1.85 -14.37 -6.48
C SER A 105 -0.96 -15.58 -6.80
N GLU A 106 -0.19 -15.53 -7.90
CA GLU A 106 0.65 -16.64 -8.32
C GLU A 106 1.85 -16.82 -7.37
N VAL A 107 2.11 -18.07 -6.98
CA VAL A 107 3.26 -18.43 -6.15
C VAL A 107 4.49 -18.64 -7.04
N THR A 108 5.32 -17.60 -7.16
CA THR A 108 6.53 -17.59 -8.00
C THR A 108 7.82 -17.59 -7.21
N LEU A 109 7.80 -17.15 -5.94
CA LEU A 109 8.98 -17.09 -5.09
C LEU A 109 9.27 -18.43 -4.41
N PRO A 110 10.54 -18.89 -4.37
CA PRO A 110 10.90 -20.12 -3.68
C PRO A 110 10.70 -19.99 -2.17
N GLY A 111 10.35 -21.11 -1.53
CA GLY A 111 10.28 -21.19 -0.07
C GLY A 111 11.61 -21.59 0.58
N CYS A 112 11.72 -21.42 1.88
CA CYS A 112 12.81 -21.97 2.69
C CYS A 112 12.56 -23.44 3.05
N SER A 113 13.63 -24.20 3.27
CA SER A 113 13.57 -25.60 3.74
C SER A 113 13.77 -25.73 5.25
N CYS A 114 13.49 -24.66 6.02
CA CYS A 114 13.65 -24.67 7.47
C CYS A 114 12.68 -25.68 8.10
N LEU A 115 13.20 -26.57 8.96
CA LEU A 115 12.40 -27.56 9.69
C LEU A 115 11.95 -27.06 11.08
N SER A 116 12.40 -25.88 11.49
CA SER A 116 11.98 -25.25 12.74
C SER A 116 10.56 -24.69 12.64
N HIS A 117 9.88 -24.57 13.79
CA HIS A 117 8.59 -23.89 13.86
C HIS A 117 8.64 -22.42 13.44
N SER A 118 9.78 -21.75 13.68
CA SER A 118 10.00 -20.36 13.29
C SER A 118 11.39 -20.17 12.71
N CYS A 119 11.48 -19.32 11.69
CA CYS A 119 12.72 -19.01 10.99
C CYS A 119 13.57 -18.00 11.78
N SER A 120 14.90 -18.12 11.66
CA SER A 120 15.88 -17.17 12.17
C SER A 120 16.79 -16.68 11.05
N SER A 121 17.38 -15.49 11.21
CA SER A 121 18.27 -14.87 10.22
C SER A 121 19.53 -15.68 9.91
N GLU A 122 19.99 -16.51 10.86
CA GLU A 122 21.20 -17.32 10.71
C GLU A 122 21.04 -18.46 9.70
N SER A 123 19.82 -18.96 9.48
CA SER A 123 19.59 -20.23 8.76
C SER A 123 18.53 -20.15 7.66
N CYS A 124 17.66 -19.15 7.67
CA CYS A 124 16.53 -19.08 6.74
C CYS A 124 16.87 -18.28 5.48
N SER A 125 16.72 -18.89 4.31
CA SER A 125 16.90 -18.22 3.01
C SER A 125 15.97 -17.02 2.80
N CYS A 126 14.77 -17.02 3.38
CA CYS A 126 13.86 -15.86 3.34
C CYS A 126 14.42 -14.64 4.10
N LEU A 127 15.30 -14.87 5.10
CA LEU A 127 15.85 -13.84 5.98
C LEU A 127 17.32 -13.51 5.70
N GLN A 128 18.06 -14.38 5.01
CA GLN A 128 19.50 -14.22 4.79
C GLN A 128 19.86 -12.96 4.01
N THR A 129 19.11 -12.62 2.97
CA THR A 129 19.46 -11.50 2.07
C THR A 129 19.15 -10.13 2.68
N HIS A 130 18.03 -10.02 3.39
CA HIS A 130 17.51 -8.73 3.87
C HIS A 130 17.43 -8.65 5.40
N GLY A 131 17.78 -9.71 6.12
CA GLY A 131 17.70 -9.77 7.57
C GLY A 131 16.28 -9.97 8.08
N GLN A 132 16.17 -10.07 9.40
CA GLN A 132 14.90 -10.26 10.09
C GLN A 132 14.04 -8.99 10.02
N ALA A 133 12.80 -9.15 9.57
CA ALA A 133 11.84 -8.04 9.46
C ALA A 133 11.03 -7.82 10.74
N TYR A 134 10.66 -8.91 11.42
CA TYR A 134 9.75 -8.89 12.56
C TYR A 134 10.40 -9.46 13.81
N ASP A 135 10.01 -8.98 14.98
CA ASP A 135 10.35 -9.61 16.25
C ASP A 135 9.46 -10.83 16.56
N SER A 136 9.67 -11.46 17.72
CA SER A 136 8.87 -12.60 18.17
C SER A 136 7.41 -12.24 18.49
N THR A 137 7.07 -10.95 18.56
CA THR A 137 5.71 -10.44 18.79
C THR A 137 5.01 -10.04 17.49
N HIS A 138 5.63 -10.32 16.34
CA HIS A 138 5.13 -9.96 15.00
C HIS A 138 5.11 -8.44 14.75
N THR A 139 5.96 -7.69 15.45
CA THR A 139 6.13 -6.25 15.27
C THR A 139 7.28 -5.97 14.30
N LEU A 140 7.09 -5.02 13.38
CA LEU A 140 8.14 -4.58 12.46
C LEU A 140 9.31 -3.98 13.23
N LEU A 141 10.50 -4.52 13.01
CA LEU A 141 11.75 -4.01 13.55
C LEU A 141 12.12 -2.68 12.87
N HIS A 142 12.82 -1.81 13.60
CA HIS A 142 13.35 -0.58 13.01
C HIS A 142 14.49 -0.93 12.03
N ARG A 143 14.22 -0.82 10.72
CA ARG A 143 15.11 -1.32 9.65
C ARG A 143 15.74 -0.24 8.79
N THR A 144 16.05 0.93 9.38
CA THR A 144 16.77 1.99 8.68
C THR A 144 18.28 1.79 8.83
N HIS A 145 18.88 1.04 7.91
CA HIS A 145 20.32 1.10 7.72
C HIS A 145 20.60 2.12 6.61
N SER A 146 21.39 3.16 6.89
CA SER A 146 21.89 4.13 5.90
C SER A 146 20.85 4.96 5.12
N GLY A 147 19.62 5.12 5.62
CA GLY A 147 18.57 5.93 4.98
C GLY A 147 17.74 5.19 3.93
N TYR A 148 17.87 3.85 3.85
CA TYR A 148 17.16 3.01 2.88
C TYR A 148 16.33 1.93 3.58
N CYS A 149 15.15 1.62 3.04
CA CYS A 149 14.31 0.52 3.50
C CYS A 149 14.69 -0.76 2.75
N SER A 150 15.12 -1.78 3.49
CA SER A 150 15.35 -3.09 2.88
C SER A 150 14.02 -3.79 2.62
N PRO A 151 13.80 -4.42 1.46
CA PRO A 151 12.56 -5.13 1.18
C PRO A 151 12.35 -6.23 2.23
N VAL A 152 11.09 -6.57 2.45
CA VAL A 152 10.71 -7.67 3.33
C VAL A 152 10.28 -8.87 2.49
N PHE A 153 10.79 -10.05 2.85
CA PHE A 153 10.39 -11.32 2.28
C PHE A 153 9.85 -12.21 3.39
N GLU A 154 8.54 -12.42 3.40
CA GLU A 154 7.92 -13.37 4.32
C GLU A 154 8.15 -14.81 3.87
N CYS A 155 8.07 -15.74 4.82
CA CYS A 155 7.94 -17.15 4.48
C CYS A 155 6.60 -17.37 3.77
N ASN A 156 6.56 -18.21 2.75
CA ASN A 156 5.39 -18.36 1.89
C ASN A 156 4.84 -19.78 1.90
N ALA A 157 3.91 -20.08 0.98
CA ALA A 157 3.25 -21.39 0.89
C ALA A 157 4.21 -22.54 0.53
N LEU A 158 5.38 -22.25 -0.04
CA LEU A 158 6.40 -23.24 -0.37
C LEU A 158 7.45 -23.43 0.75
N CYS A 159 7.37 -22.66 1.84
CA CYS A 159 8.26 -22.83 2.97
C CYS A 159 7.88 -24.05 3.82
N SER A 160 8.88 -24.80 4.30
CA SER A 160 8.67 -25.93 5.23
C SER A 160 8.50 -25.51 6.70
N CYS A 161 8.74 -24.24 7.03
CA CYS A 161 8.55 -23.73 8.39
C CYS A 161 7.05 -23.61 8.74
N GLY A 162 6.73 -23.68 10.03
CA GLY A 162 5.35 -23.70 10.50
C GLY A 162 4.55 -22.42 10.18
N ASP A 163 3.22 -22.53 10.22
CA ASP A 163 2.29 -21.41 9.98
C ASP A 163 2.41 -20.31 11.05
N ALA A 164 2.84 -20.69 12.26
CA ALA A 164 3.12 -19.78 13.36
C ALA A 164 4.48 -19.05 13.23
N CYS A 165 5.26 -19.30 12.17
CA CYS A 165 6.57 -18.67 11.96
C CYS A 165 6.50 -17.14 12.13
N SER A 166 7.46 -16.57 12.85
CA SER A 166 7.54 -15.12 13.09
C SER A 166 7.66 -14.30 11.81
N ASN A 167 8.19 -14.90 10.73
CA ASN A 167 8.29 -14.31 9.40
C ASN A 167 7.03 -14.51 8.54
N ARG A 168 5.85 -14.55 9.16
CA ARG A 168 4.52 -14.56 8.54
C ARG A 168 3.63 -13.57 9.29
N VAL A 169 3.48 -12.34 8.81
CA VAL A 169 2.74 -11.27 9.48
C VAL A 169 1.69 -10.68 8.55
N VAL A 170 2.10 -10.08 7.45
CA VAL A 170 1.22 -9.44 6.45
C VAL A 170 0.28 -10.47 5.83
N GLN A 171 0.79 -11.66 5.48
CA GLN A 171 -0.04 -12.72 4.89
C GLN A 171 -1.14 -13.26 5.82
N ARG A 172 -1.15 -12.89 7.10
CA ARG A 172 -2.22 -13.24 8.04
C ARG A 172 -3.45 -12.33 7.91
N GLY A 173 -3.36 -11.28 7.10
CA GLY A 173 -4.45 -10.37 6.81
C GLY A 173 -4.81 -9.45 7.98
N LEU A 174 -5.91 -8.71 7.81
CA LEU A 174 -6.37 -7.73 8.80
C LEU A 174 -6.75 -8.41 10.12
N THR A 175 -6.18 -7.93 11.22
CA THR A 175 -6.49 -8.39 12.60
C THR A 175 -7.03 -7.28 13.50
N LEU A 176 -6.87 -6.02 13.09
CA LEU A 176 -7.32 -4.85 13.84
C LEU A 176 -8.74 -4.47 13.44
N LYS A 177 -9.57 -4.11 14.43
CA LYS A 177 -10.92 -3.58 14.16
C LYS A 177 -10.81 -2.13 13.67
N LEU A 178 -11.02 -1.94 12.38
CA LEU A 178 -11.01 -0.64 11.72
C LEU A 178 -12.44 -0.17 11.44
N GLU A 179 -12.62 1.16 11.39
CA GLU A 179 -13.87 1.79 11.02
C GLU A 179 -13.64 2.84 9.93
N VAL A 180 -14.39 2.74 8.84
CA VAL A 180 -14.50 3.75 7.80
C VAL A 180 -15.54 4.78 8.24
N TYR A 181 -15.14 6.04 8.33
CA TYR A 181 -15.98 7.11 8.86
C TYR A 181 -15.93 8.37 8.00
N SER A 182 -16.96 9.21 8.12
CA SER A 182 -17.01 10.48 7.41
C SER A 182 -16.15 11.53 8.14
N THR A 183 -15.20 12.13 7.41
CA THR A 183 -14.38 13.23 7.93
C THR A 183 -15.03 14.59 7.58
N GLU A 184 -14.68 15.64 8.33
CA GLU A 184 -15.24 16.97 8.10
C GLU A 184 -14.87 17.58 6.73
N LYS A 185 -13.66 17.31 6.22
CA LYS A 185 -13.08 18.04 5.08
C LYS A 185 -12.37 17.16 4.03
N ARG A 186 -12.21 15.86 4.28
CA ARG A 186 -11.38 14.96 3.45
C ARG A 186 -12.17 13.75 2.93
N GLY A 187 -13.50 13.85 2.91
CA GLY A 187 -14.37 12.74 2.53
C GLY A 187 -14.31 11.61 3.55
N TRP A 188 -14.23 10.37 3.10
CA TRP A 188 -14.14 9.19 3.97
C TRP A 188 -12.72 8.99 4.49
N GLY A 189 -12.59 8.47 5.70
CA GLY A 189 -11.31 8.16 6.36
C GLY A 189 -11.38 6.83 7.12
N VAL A 190 -10.24 6.35 7.60
CA VAL A 190 -10.16 5.18 8.48
C VAL A 190 -9.75 5.62 9.89
N ARG A 191 -10.39 5.02 10.89
CA ARG A 191 -10.00 5.17 12.30
C ARG A 191 -9.93 3.81 13.00
N THR A 192 -9.20 3.77 14.11
CA THR A 192 -9.14 2.62 15.01
C THR A 192 -9.97 2.87 16.26
N LEU A 193 -10.58 1.80 16.77
CA LEU A 193 -11.33 1.80 18.03
C LEU A 193 -10.44 1.48 19.25
N LYS A 194 -9.16 1.15 19.02
CA LYS A 194 -8.20 0.77 20.07
C LYS A 194 -6.83 1.36 19.78
N SER A 195 -6.03 1.55 20.83
CA SER A 195 -4.61 1.90 20.69
C SER A 195 -3.86 0.79 19.94
N ILE A 196 -2.95 1.18 19.06
CA ILE A 196 -2.14 0.28 18.24
C ILE A 196 -0.68 0.47 18.63
N PRO A 197 0.02 -0.57 19.12
CA PRO A 197 1.45 -0.50 19.40
C PRO A 197 2.26 -0.15 18.14
N LYS A 198 3.33 0.62 18.30
CA LYS A 198 4.23 0.97 17.19
C LYS A 198 4.79 -0.28 16.51
N GLY A 199 4.77 -0.30 15.18
CA GLY A 199 5.29 -1.41 14.36
C GLY A 199 4.30 -2.55 14.14
N THR A 200 3.08 -2.46 14.68
CA THR A 200 2.01 -3.43 14.40
C THR A 200 1.55 -3.28 12.95
N PHE A 201 1.38 -4.40 12.25
CA PHE A 201 0.75 -4.41 10.92
C PHE A 201 -0.72 -3.95 11.03
N VAL A 202 -1.12 -3.02 10.18
CA VAL A 202 -2.47 -2.41 10.23
C VAL A 202 -3.37 -2.96 9.13
N CYS A 203 -3.05 -2.70 7.87
CA CYS A 203 -3.77 -3.20 6.71
C CYS A 203 -2.91 -3.01 5.47
N GLU A 204 -3.17 -3.78 4.41
CA GLU A 204 -2.57 -3.49 3.10
C GLU A 204 -3.24 -2.28 2.42
N TYR A 205 -2.55 -1.69 1.45
CA TYR A 205 -3.15 -0.91 0.39
C TYR A 205 -3.30 -1.81 -0.84
N ALA A 206 -4.43 -2.50 -0.94
CA ALA A 206 -4.66 -3.53 -1.95
C ALA A 206 -5.69 -3.09 -2.99
N GLY A 207 -5.45 -3.46 -4.25
CA GLY A 207 -6.35 -3.17 -5.36
C GLY A 207 -5.92 -3.82 -6.68
N GLU A 208 -6.34 -3.24 -7.80
CA GLU A 208 -5.89 -3.69 -9.12
C GLU A 208 -4.41 -3.38 -9.31
N VAL A 209 -3.60 -4.40 -9.62
CA VAL A 209 -2.21 -4.23 -10.06
C VAL A 209 -2.22 -3.97 -11.56
N ILE A 210 -1.84 -2.76 -11.98
CA ILE A 210 -2.00 -2.29 -13.36
C ILE A 210 -0.65 -2.00 -14.03
N SER A 211 -0.61 -1.94 -15.36
CA SER A 211 0.61 -1.48 -16.06
C SER A 211 0.80 0.03 -15.95
N PHE A 212 2.01 0.48 -16.25
CA PHE A 212 2.33 1.90 -16.37
C PHE A 212 1.42 2.62 -17.38
N GLU A 213 1.16 2.02 -18.54
CA GLU A 213 0.31 2.60 -19.57
C GLU A 213 -1.14 2.75 -19.08
N GLU A 214 -1.65 1.77 -18.34
CA GLU A 214 -2.98 1.83 -17.75
C GLU A 214 -3.05 2.86 -16.63
N ALA A 215 -2.05 2.92 -15.75
CA ALA A 215 -1.95 3.94 -14.70
C ALA A 215 -1.96 5.36 -15.30
N ARG A 216 -1.14 5.59 -16.33
CA ARG A 216 -1.11 6.85 -17.08
C ARG A 216 -2.45 7.16 -17.75
N ARG A 217 -3.10 6.16 -18.37
CA ARG A 217 -4.41 6.33 -19.01
C ARG A 217 -5.48 6.73 -17.99
N ARG A 218 -5.52 6.08 -16.82
CA ARG A 218 -6.45 6.40 -15.72
C ARG A 218 -6.19 7.80 -15.16
N GLN A 219 -4.93 8.16 -14.94
CA GLN A 219 -4.55 9.50 -14.47
C GLN A 219 -4.97 10.61 -15.43
N LEU A 220 -4.73 10.43 -16.74
CA LEU A 220 -5.13 11.41 -17.76
C LEU A 220 -6.65 11.55 -17.92
N ALA A 221 -7.40 10.52 -17.55
CA ALA A 221 -8.86 10.53 -17.58
C ALA A 221 -9.49 11.05 -16.28
N GLN A 222 -8.69 11.34 -15.25
CA GLN A 222 -9.17 11.76 -13.94
C GLN A 222 -9.77 13.17 -13.99
N ARG A 223 -10.96 13.34 -13.41
CA ARG A 223 -11.61 14.66 -13.26
C ARG A 223 -11.20 15.32 -11.96
N ALA A 224 -11.42 16.64 -11.86
CA ALA A 224 -11.05 17.41 -10.67
C ALA A 224 -11.78 16.97 -9.40
N GLU A 225 -12.98 16.38 -9.56
CA GLU A 225 -13.82 15.91 -8.46
C GLU A 225 -13.52 14.46 -8.07
N ASP A 226 -12.72 13.75 -8.87
CA ASP A 226 -12.41 12.33 -8.65
C ASP A 226 -11.29 12.19 -7.61
N ASN A 227 -11.46 11.23 -6.69
CA ASN A 227 -10.39 10.86 -5.78
C ASN A 227 -9.25 10.14 -6.52
N ASN A 228 -8.01 10.52 -6.24
CA ASN A 228 -6.83 9.83 -6.74
C ASN A 228 -6.44 8.69 -5.80
N TYR A 229 -6.40 7.46 -6.31
CA TYR A 229 -6.03 6.25 -5.56
C TYR A 229 -4.79 5.54 -6.09
N ILE A 230 -4.22 5.96 -7.22
CA ILE A 230 -3.09 5.23 -7.81
C ILE A 230 -1.84 5.47 -6.98
N ILE A 231 -1.24 4.38 -6.51
CA ILE A 231 0.08 4.36 -5.89
C ILE A 231 1.06 3.71 -6.85
N ALA A 232 2.17 4.40 -7.08
CA ALA A 232 3.34 3.85 -7.75
C ALA A 232 4.44 3.61 -6.71
N VAL A 233 4.90 2.37 -6.57
CA VAL A 233 6.07 2.00 -5.78
C VAL A 233 7.23 1.75 -6.72
N ARG A 234 8.32 2.49 -6.52
CA ARG A 234 9.56 2.33 -7.27
C ARG A 234 10.65 1.79 -6.35
N GLU A 235 11.15 0.60 -6.67
CA GLU A 235 12.19 -0.11 -5.90
C GLU A 235 13.48 -0.18 -6.71
N HIS A 236 14.57 0.40 -6.18
CA HIS A 236 15.87 0.43 -6.86
C HIS A 236 16.76 -0.74 -6.44
N ALA A 237 16.83 -1.82 -7.21
CA ALA A 237 17.65 -2.98 -6.91
C ALA A 237 19.11 -2.84 -7.44
N GLY A 238 19.94 -2.02 -6.78
CA GLY A 238 21.36 -1.83 -7.20
C GLY A 238 21.54 -0.93 -8.43
N GLU A 239 22.71 -0.97 -9.08
CA GLU A 239 23.03 -0.09 -10.22
C GLU A 239 22.16 -0.42 -11.44
N GLY A 240 21.12 0.38 -11.66
CA GLY A 240 20.34 0.41 -12.89
C GLY A 240 19.11 -0.50 -12.95
N SER A 241 18.84 -1.31 -11.92
CA SER A 241 17.58 -2.07 -11.84
C SER A 241 16.54 -1.30 -11.04
N VAL A 242 15.41 -1.00 -11.67
CA VAL A 242 14.26 -0.34 -11.05
C VAL A 242 13.03 -1.19 -11.32
N THR A 243 12.34 -1.61 -10.27
CA THR A 243 11.04 -2.27 -10.37
C THR A 243 9.96 -1.25 -10.02
N GLU A 244 8.93 -1.15 -10.85
CA GLU A 244 7.78 -0.28 -10.60
C GLU A 244 6.51 -1.12 -10.45
N THR A 245 5.77 -0.88 -9.37
CA THR A 245 4.47 -1.52 -9.10
C THR A 245 3.40 -0.44 -8.99
N PHE A 246 2.32 -0.57 -9.76
CA PHE A 246 1.18 0.35 -9.72
C PHE A 246 -0.04 -0.36 -9.14
N VAL A 247 -0.58 0.16 -8.04
CA VAL A 247 -1.78 -0.38 -7.38
C VAL A 247 -2.88 0.68 -7.41
N ASP A 248 -4.05 0.30 -7.91
CA ASP A 248 -5.23 1.17 -8.00
C ASP A 248 -6.47 0.51 -7.37
N PRO A 249 -6.89 0.93 -6.17
CA PRO A 249 -8.07 0.43 -5.50
C PRO A 249 -9.36 1.20 -5.83
N ALA A 250 -9.38 1.99 -6.91
CA ALA A 250 -10.55 2.78 -7.29
C ALA A 250 -11.79 1.91 -7.52
N LYS A 251 -11.65 0.81 -8.27
CA LYS A 251 -12.75 -0.10 -8.64
C LYS A 251 -12.78 -1.39 -7.82
N VAL A 252 -11.61 -1.99 -7.57
CA VAL A 252 -11.45 -3.19 -6.74
C VAL A 252 -10.37 -2.89 -5.72
N GLY A 253 -10.66 -2.99 -4.42
CA GLY A 253 -9.65 -2.75 -3.39
C GLY A 253 -10.15 -2.98 -1.96
N ASN A 254 -9.27 -2.79 -0.99
CA ASN A 254 -9.56 -3.06 0.42
C ASN A 254 -9.83 -1.76 1.21
N VAL A 255 -9.86 -1.87 2.55
CA VAL A 255 -10.00 -0.73 3.48
C VAL A 255 -8.91 0.34 3.30
N GLY A 256 -7.70 -0.02 2.84
CA GLY A 256 -6.56 0.88 2.65
C GLY A 256 -6.85 2.04 1.70
N ARG A 257 -7.78 1.88 0.76
CA ARG A 257 -8.22 2.95 -0.17
C ARG A 257 -8.79 4.19 0.53
N PHE A 258 -9.25 4.05 1.78
CA PHE A 258 -9.82 5.14 2.58
C PHE A 258 -8.80 5.82 3.51
N LEU A 259 -7.53 5.38 3.50
CA LEU A 259 -6.49 6.03 4.29
C LEU A 259 -6.20 7.42 3.73
N ASN A 260 -6.30 8.44 4.60
CA ASN A 260 -6.08 9.83 4.22
C ASN A 260 -4.61 10.24 4.39
N HIS A 261 -4.18 11.20 3.57
CA HIS A 261 -2.86 11.82 3.68
C HIS A 261 -2.72 12.66 4.96
N SER A 262 -1.52 12.74 5.56
CA SER A 262 -1.16 13.58 6.70
C SER A 262 0.32 13.95 6.68
N CYS A 263 0.65 15.24 6.79
CA CYS A 263 2.03 15.71 6.88
C CYS A 263 2.79 15.20 8.13
N GLN A 264 2.07 14.63 9.11
CA GLN A 264 2.63 13.90 10.25
C GLN A 264 1.95 12.53 10.29
N PRO A 265 2.42 11.56 9.49
CA PRO A 265 1.78 10.27 9.38
C PRO A 265 2.03 9.41 10.61
N ASN A 266 1.15 8.44 10.84
CA ASN A 266 1.31 7.43 11.88
C ASN A 266 1.34 5.99 11.32
N LEU A 267 1.29 5.85 9.99
CA LEU A 267 1.50 4.61 9.27
C LEU A 267 2.75 4.73 8.39
N LEU A 268 3.41 3.60 8.21
CA LEU A 268 4.53 3.39 7.28
C LEU A 268 4.08 2.37 6.25
N MET A 269 4.18 2.70 4.97
CA MET A 269 4.01 1.72 3.90
C MET A 269 5.31 0.94 3.71
N GLN A 270 5.24 -0.38 3.81
CA GLN A 270 6.37 -1.28 3.58
C GLN A 270 6.01 -2.27 2.46
N PRO A 271 6.73 -2.27 1.33
CA PRO A 271 6.64 -3.33 0.34
C PRO A 271 7.05 -4.68 0.96
N VAL A 272 6.15 -5.66 0.93
CA VAL A 272 6.35 -7.01 1.47
C VAL A 272 6.06 -8.05 0.40
N ARG A 273 7.03 -8.92 0.12
CA ARG A 273 6.87 -10.06 -0.79
C ARG A 273 6.57 -11.33 -0.02
N VAL A 274 5.58 -12.07 -0.49
CA VAL A 274 5.17 -13.35 0.10
C VAL A 274 5.26 -14.44 -0.97
N HIS A 275 4.25 -14.53 -1.84
CA HIS A 275 4.14 -15.55 -2.87
C HIS A 275 4.73 -15.11 -4.21
N SER A 276 4.57 -13.83 -4.54
CA SER A 276 4.92 -13.26 -5.84
C SER A 276 6.00 -12.19 -5.73
N VAL A 277 6.63 -11.86 -6.86
CA VAL A 277 7.51 -10.69 -7.01
C VAL A 277 6.74 -9.37 -6.91
N VAL A 278 5.41 -9.39 -7.12
CA VAL A 278 4.54 -8.24 -6.88
C VAL A 278 4.41 -8.04 -5.36
N PRO A 279 4.84 -6.89 -4.81
CA PRO A 279 4.76 -6.65 -3.38
C PRO A 279 3.32 -6.41 -2.93
N ARG A 280 3.02 -6.87 -1.71
CA ARG A 280 1.91 -6.35 -0.89
C ARG A 280 2.35 -5.02 -0.31
N LEU A 281 1.50 -4.01 -0.40
CA LEU A 281 1.78 -2.68 0.15
C LEU A 281 1.25 -2.62 1.57
N ALA A 282 2.05 -3.12 2.53
CA ALA A 282 1.64 -3.31 3.92
C ALA A 282 1.80 -2.06 4.79
#